data_AF-A0A938VYM2-F1
#
_entry.id   AF-A0A938VYM2-F1
#
_cell.length_a   1.000
_cell.length_b   1.000
_cell.length_c   1.000
_cell.angle_alpha   90.00
_cell.angle_beta   90.00
_cell.angle_gamma   90.00
#
_symmetry.space_group_name_H-M   'P 1'
#
loop_
_entity.id
_entity.type
_entity.pdbx_description
1 polymer ?
#
loop_
_entity_poly.entity_id
_entity_poly.type
_entity_poly.pdbx_seq_one_letter_code
_entity_poly.pdbx_strand_id
1 'polypeptide(L)'
;MGIAIRAIYQGGVFRPLNAAEGVTDNQVLELHIRPLTPVTSDPGIMGGKPCISGTRMPIDGIFQFLEHGYSLEQFLQLYPQYQRAQVESAVRYAIERMGYPALELA
;
A
#
# COMPACT_ATOMS: atom_id res chain seq x y z
N MET A 1 7.20 4.85 11.82
CA MET A 1 6.46 4.62 13.09
C MET A 1 5.22 3.79 12.75
N GLY A 2 5.07 2.63 13.38
CA GLY A 2 3.84 1.83 13.32
C GLY A 2 3.02 2.03 14.59
N ILE A 3 1.78 1.56 14.58
CA ILE A 3 0.91 1.49 15.75
C ILE A 3 1.06 0.09 16.35
N ALA A 4 1.45 -0.01 17.61
CA ALA A 4 1.38 -1.26 18.36
C ALA A 4 -0.01 -1.36 19.00
N ILE A 5 -0.71 -2.46 18.74
CA ILE A 5 -1.97 -2.79 19.43
C ILE A 5 -1.79 -4.10 20.19
N ARG A 6 -2.27 -4.13 21.43
CA ARG A 6 -2.47 -5.37 22.17
C ARG A 6 -3.78 -5.99 21.69
N ALA A 7 -3.78 -7.26 21.37
CA ALA A 7 -4.94 -7.97 20.86
C ALA A 7 -5.04 -9.38 21.44
N ILE A 8 -6.24 -9.95 21.42
CA ILE A 8 -6.47 -11.36 21.80
C ILE A 8 -7.18 -12.10 20.68
N TYR A 9 -6.89 -13.39 20.54
CA TYR A 9 -7.56 -14.26 19.58
C TYR A 9 -8.70 -15.02 20.27
N GLN A 10 -9.93 -14.81 19.82
CA GLN A 10 -11.09 -15.53 20.36
C GLN A 10 -12.03 -15.92 19.22
N GLY A 11 -12.34 -17.21 19.11
CA GLY A 11 -13.33 -17.71 18.14
C GLY A 11 -13.00 -17.43 16.68
N GLY A 12 -11.72 -17.43 16.29
CA GLY A 12 -11.32 -17.18 14.89
C GLY A 12 -10.93 -15.73 14.56
N VAL A 13 -11.10 -14.80 15.51
CA VAL A 13 -10.95 -13.37 15.26
C VAL A 13 -9.98 -12.74 16.26
N PHE A 14 -9.14 -11.83 15.78
CA PHE A 14 -8.34 -10.95 16.62
C PHE A 14 -9.16 -9.72 17.02
N ARG A 15 -9.24 -9.44 18.31
CA ARG A 15 -9.85 -8.20 18.82
C ARG A 15 -8.81 -7.36 19.59
N PRO A 16 -8.86 -6.02 19.53
CA PRO A 16 -8.07 -5.17 20.41
C PRO A 16 -8.37 -5.41 21.89
N LEU A 17 -7.34 -5.60 22.71
CA LEU A 17 -7.47 -5.77 24.15
C LEU A 17 -7.81 -4.42 24.81
N ASN A 18 -8.93 -4.35 25.52
CA ASN A 18 -9.29 -3.17 26.31
C ASN A 18 -8.61 -3.21 27.68
N ALA A 19 -8.26 -2.03 28.21
CA ALA A 19 -7.56 -1.93 29.50
C ALA A 19 -8.33 -2.51 30.70
N ALA A 20 -9.66 -2.62 30.61
CA ALA A 20 -10.52 -3.16 31.66
C ALA A 20 -10.65 -4.69 31.61
N GLU A 21 -10.17 -5.36 30.55
CA GLU A 21 -10.28 -6.81 30.41
C GLU A 21 -9.15 -7.51 31.19
N GLY A 22 -9.52 -8.34 32.18
CA GLY A 22 -8.60 -9.15 32.96
C GLY A 22 -8.09 -10.37 32.20
N VAL A 23 -7.20 -10.15 31.22
CA VAL A 23 -6.60 -11.20 30.40
C VAL A 23 -5.15 -11.46 30.85
N THR A 24 -4.74 -12.73 30.88
CA THR A 24 -3.36 -13.11 31.22
C THR A 24 -2.39 -12.84 30.06
N ASP A 25 -1.14 -12.48 30.34
CA ASP A 25 -0.17 -12.05 29.31
C ASP A 25 0.07 -13.09 28.20
N ASN A 26 0.01 -14.39 28.52
CA ASN A 26 0.22 -15.46 27.52
C ASN A 26 -0.96 -15.64 26.53
N GLN A 27 -2.02 -14.84 26.67
CA GLN A 27 -3.16 -14.80 25.74
C GLN A 27 -3.15 -13.52 24.90
N VAL A 28 -2.16 -12.65 25.11
CA VAL A 28 -2.06 -11.33 24.47
C VAL A 28 -1.02 -11.37 23.36
N LEU A 29 -1.41 -10.87 22.19
CA LEU A 29 -0.54 -10.67 21.04
C LEU A 29 -0.26 -9.18 20.88
N GLU A 30 1.00 -8.84 20.58
CA GLU A 30 1.39 -7.48 20.24
C GLU A 30 1.49 -7.34 18.72
N LEU A 31 0.46 -6.74 18.12
CA LEU A 31 0.38 -6.55 16.68
C LEU A 31 0.95 -5.18 16.31
N HIS A 32 1.90 -5.18 15.38
CA HIS A 32 2.49 -3.96 14.85
C HIS A 32 1.88 -3.63 13.49
N ILE A 33 0.97 -2.65 13.47
CA ILE A 33 0.35 -2.15 12.25
C ILE A 33 1.23 -1.04 11.67
N ARG A 34 1.71 -1.21 10.44
CA ARG A 34 2.39 -0.14 9.72
C ARG A 34 1.40 0.46 8.72
N PRO A 35 1.24 1.79 8.68
CA PRO A 35 0.45 2.41 7.62
C PRO A 35 1.07 2.03 6.27
N LEU A 36 0.24 1.49 5.38
CA LEU A 36 0.65 1.19 4.01
C LEU A 36 1.01 2.50 3.33
N THR A 37 2.27 2.64 2.91
CA THR A 37 2.62 3.69 1.96
C THR A 37 2.08 3.27 0.59
N PRO A 38 1.64 4.19 -0.28
CA PRO A 38 1.17 3.83 -1.63
C PRO A 38 2.29 3.27 -2.52
N VAL A 39 3.53 3.69 -2.26
CA VAL A 39 4.74 3.26 -2.96
C VAL A 39 5.73 2.67 -1.96
N THR A 40 6.41 1.58 -2.35
CA THR A 40 7.51 0.96 -1.60
C THR A 40 8.72 0.77 -2.49
N SER A 41 9.91 0.85 -1.90
CA SER A 41 11.18 0.51 -2.53
C SER A 41 11.86 -0.56 -1.68
N ASP A 42 12.13 -1.72 -2.28
CA ASP A 42 12.76 -2.88 -1.64
C ASP A 42 13.82 -3.43 -2.61
N PRO A 43 15.10 -3.54 -2.23
CA PRO A 43 16.15 -4.13 -3.06
C PRO A 43 15.82 -5.54 -3.60
N GLY A 44 15.02 -6.32 -2.89
CA GLY A 44 14.54 -7.65 -3.31
C GLY A 44 13.41 -7.62 -4.35
N ILE A 45 12.82 -6.45 -4.62
CA ILE A 45 11.72 -6.25 -5.57
C ILE A 45 12.19 -5.28 -6.66
N MET A 46 12.25 -5.76 -7.91
CA MET A 46 12.64 -4.92 -9.06
C MET A 46 13.98 -4.17 -8.84
N GLY A 47 14.89 -4.72 -8.04
CA GLY A 47 16.20 -4.10 -7.73
C GLY A 47 16.10 -2.79 -6.94
N GLY A 48 15.06 -2.61 -6.12
CA GLY A 48 14.87 -1.37 -5.35
C GLY A 48 14.10 -0.28 -6.09
N LYS A 49 13.66 -0.53 -7.32
CA LYS A 49 12.80 0.43 -8.02
C LYS A 49 11.52 0.69 -7.23
N PRO A 50 11.08 1.95 -7.10
CA PRO A 50 9.80 2.26 -6.49
C PRO A 50 8.66 1.55 -7.22
N CYS A 51 7.85 0.80 -6.47
CA CYS A 51 6.72 0.04 -6.99
C CYS A 51 5.45 0.40 -6.23
N ILE A 52 4.28 0.20 -6.85
CA ILE A 52 3.01 0.21 -6.12
C ILE A 52 3.11 -0.81 -4.99
N SER A 53 2.81 -0.39 -3.76
CA SER A 53 3.01 -1.22 -2.58
C SER A 53 2.24 -2.53 -2.63
N GLY A 54 2.93 -3.61 -2.23
CA GLY A 54 2.39 -4.98 -2.30
C GLY A 54 2.43 -5.58 -3.71
N THR A 55 3.05 -4.92 -4.68
CA THR A 55 3.11 -5.38 -6.08
C THR A 55 4.53 -5.26 -6.64
N ARG A 56 4.71 -5.75 -7.88
CA ARG A 56 5.96 -5.58 -8.65
C ARG A 56 5.80 -4.56 -9.80
N MET A 57 4.74 -3.74 -9.78
CA MET A 57 4.52 -2.71 -10.81
C MET A 57 5.36 -1.47 -10.50
N PRO A 58 6.39 -1.16 -11.31
CA PRO A 58 7.22 0.02 -11.11
C PRO A 58 6.40 1.29 -11.35
N ILE A 59 6.65 2.33 -10.58
CA ILE A 59 6.00 3.64 -10.76
C ILE A 59 6.31 4.20 -12.15
N ASP A 60 7.56 4.11 -12.60
CA ASP A 60 7.98 4.53 -13.95
C ASP A 60 7.13 3.89 -15.06
N GLY A 61 6.71 2.64 -14.90
CA GLY A 61 5.90 1.94 -15.90
C GLY A 61 4.52 2.56 -16.07
N ILE A 62 3.92 3.04 -14.97
CA ILE A 62 2.64 3.73 -14.98
C ILE A 62 2.80 5.09 -15.66
N PHE A 63 3.83 5.85 -15.30
CA PHE A 63 4.07 7.17 -15.90
C PHE A 63 4.40 7.08 -17.37
N GLN A 64 5.21 6.10 -17.80
CA GLN A 64 5.43 5.85 -19.22
C GLN A 64 4.10 5.56 -19.93
N PHE A 65 3.23 4.73 -19.35
CA PHE A 65 1.93 4.44 -19.94
C PHE A 65 1.09 5.72 -20.14
N LEU A 66 1.04 6.59 -19.13
CA LEU A 66 0.35 7.88 -19.19
C LEU A 66 1.01 8.86 -20.19
N GLU A 67 2.34 8.90 -20.26
CA GLU A 67 3.11 9.74 -21.19
C GLU A 67 2.86 9.37 -22.66
N HIS A 68 2.55 8.10 -22.93
CA HIS A 68 2.14 7.66 -24.28
C HIS A 68 0.69 8.04 -24.61
N GLY A 69 0.01 8.81 -23.75
CA GLY A 69 -1.34 9.31 -23.96
C GLY A 69 -2.44 8.32 -23.60
N TYR A 70 -2.11 7.20 -22.97
CA TYR A 70 -3.12 6.28 -22.48
C TYR A 70 -3.73 6.77 -21.17
N SER A 71 -5.03 6.55 -21.00
CA SER A 71 -5.75 6.94 -19.78
C SER A 71 -5.52 5.95 -18.64
N LEU A 72 -5.82 6.38 -17.41
CA LEU A 72 -5.78 5.48 -16.27
C LEU A 72 -6.85 4.38 -16.38
N GLU A 73 -8.00 4.68 -16.99
CA GLU A 73 -9.02 3.67 -17.33
C GLU A 73 -8.46 2.57 -18.22
N GLN A 74 -7.74 2.93 -19.28
CA GLN A 74 -7.13 1.95 -20.20
C GLN A 74 -6.08 1.10 -19.47
N PHE A 75 -5.30 1.69 -18.55
CA PHE A 75 -4.38 0.95 -17.71
C PHE A 75 -5.11 -0.11 -16.88
N LEU A 76 -6.19 0.27 -16.20
CA LEU A 76 -6.96 -0.63 -15.34
C LEU A 76 -7.68 -1.74 -16.13
N GLN A 77 -8.06 -1.47 -17.38
CA GLN A 77 -8.60 -2.49 -18.28
C GLN A 77 -7.54 -3.53 -18.67
N LEU A 78 -6.30 -3.10 -18.94
CA LEU A 78 -5.19 -4.01 -19.26
C LEU A 78 -4.67 -4.76 -18.04
N TYR A 79 -4.76 -4.15 -16.86
CA TYR A 79 -4.28 -4.71 -15.61
C TYR A 79 -5.40 -4.77 -14.54
N PRO A 80 -6.40 -5.65 -14.73
CA PRO A 80 -7.60 -5.72 -13.88
C PRO A 80 -7.32 -6.17 -12.44
N GLN A 81 -6.10 -6.65 -12.15
CA GLN A 81 -5.67 -6.98 -10.80
C GLN A 81 -5.42 -5.75 -9.92
N TYR A 82 -5.28 -4.55 -10.50
CA TYR A 82 -5.09 -3.32 -9.71
C TYR A 82 -6.43 -2.65 -9.42
N GLN A 83 -6.56 -2.15 -8.19
CA GLN A 83 -7.69 -1.31 -7.83
C GLN A 83 -7.40 0.15 -8.21
N ARG A 84 -8.38 0.85 -8.78
CA ARG A 84 -8.26 2.28 -9.14
C ARG A 84 -7.65 3.12 -8.02
N ALA A 85 -8.23 3.02 -6.81
CA ALA A 85 -7.76 3.79 -5.66
C ALA A 85 -6.29 3.51 -5.29
N GLN A 86 -5.81 2.29 -5.51
CA GLN A 86 -4.41 1.91 -5.27
C GLN A 86 -3.49 2.61 -6.27
N VAL A 87 -3.83 2.60 -7.55
CA VAL A 87 -3.02 3.21 -8.61
C VAL A 87 -3.03 4.73 -8.49
N GLU A 88 -4.20 5.35 -8.29
CA GLU A 88 -4.33 6.80 -8.10
C GLU A 88 -3.53 7.29 -6.89
N SER A 89 -3.59 6.54 -5.78
CA SER A 89 -2.83 6.85 -4.57
C SER A 89 -1.32 6.76 -4.81
N ALA A 90 -0.87 5.75 -5.57
CA ALA A 90 0.54 5.59 -5.93
C ALA A 90 1.03 6.71 -6.87
N VAL A 91 0.25 7.06 -7.90
CA VAL A 91 0.59 8.15 -8.83
C VAL A 91 0.64 9.49 -8.10
N ARG A 92 -0.36 9.79 -7.27
CA ARG A 92 -0.38 11.02 -6.47
C ARG A 92 0.81 11.11 -5.54
N TYR A 93 1.13 10.02 -4.84
CA TYR A 93 2.30 9.95 -3.97
C TYR A 93 3.60 10.22 -4.73
N ALA A 94 3.74 9.65 -5.93
CA ALA A 94 4.92 9.83 -6.78
C ALA A 94 5.09 11.29 -7.21
N ILE A 95 4.01 11.97 -7.60
CA ILE A 95 4.02 13.39 -7.96
C ILE A 95 4.39 14.24 -6.74
N GLU A 96 3.68 14.06 -5.63
CA GLU A 96 3.80 14.93 -4.46
C GLU A 96 5.13 14.74 -3.70
N ARG A 97 5.71 13.52 -3.72
CA ARG A 97 6.83 13.18 -2.82
C ARG A 97 8.07 12.64 -3.51
N MET A 98 7.99 12.27 -4.77
CA MET A 98 9.12 11.67 -5.50
C MET A 98 9.56 12.48 -6.73
N GLY A 99 8.86 13.58 -7.04
CA GLY A 99 9.24 14.48 -8.13
C GLY A 99 8.84 14.00 -9.53
N TYR A 100 7.87 13.09 -9.62
CA TYR A 100 7.30 12.71 -10.92
C TYR A 100 6.45 13.87 -11.50
N PRO A 101 6.38 14.00 -12.83
CA PRO A 101 5.61 15.06 -13.47
C PRO A 101 4.13 14.94 -13.15
N ALA A 102 3.45 16.07 -12.95
CA ALA A 102 2.00 16.08 -12.87
C ALA A 102 1.42 15.74 -14.26
N LEU A 103 0.81 14.55 -14.36
CA LEU A 103 0.08 14.11 -15.55
C LEU A 103 -1.42 14.18 -15.26
N GLU A 104 -2.21 14.58 -16.24
CA GLU A 104 -3.66 14.52 -16.11
C GLU A 104 -4.09 13.05 -16.06
N LEU A 105 -4.71 12.68 -14.93
CA LEU A 105 -5.39 11.40 -14.77
C LEU A 105 -6.75 11.48 -15.50
N ALA A 106 -6.70 11.56 -16.83
CA ALA A 106 -7.89 11.52 -17.67
C ALA A 106 -8.55 10.13 -17.65
#